data_AF-A0A419YD90-F1
#
_entry.id   AF-A0A419YD90-F1
#
_cell.length_a   1.000
_cell.length_b   1.000
_cell.length_c   1.000
_cell.angle_alpha   90.00
_cell.angle_beta   90.00
_cell.angle_gamma   90.00
#
_symmetry.space_group_name_H-M   'P 1'
#
loop_
_entity.id
_entity.type
_entity.pdbx_description
1 polymer ?
#
loop_
_entity_poly.entity_id
_entity_poly.type
_entity_poly.pdbx_seq_one_letter_code
_entity_poly.pdbx_strand_id
1 'polypeptide(L)'
;MEPRPLNAAERGVLAHLLSADFPHAAELRGQLDRTEVVGAWSARSVSVDLRVREPGRHTGLPSRLAPVGGEVHAPSGDYLGELLLWTDDDGRTLSALEYAWVTDEMPTALPAVERIRLV
;
A
#
# COMPACT_ATOMS: atom_id res chain seq x y z
N MET A 1 -7.55 -13.58 11.19
CA MET A 1 -8.55 -12.78 10.44
C MET A 1 -8.93 -13.58 9.21
N GLU A 2 -10.20 -13.64 8.84
CA GLU A 2 -10.61 -14.23 7.55
C GLU A 2 -10.26 -13.26 6.40
N PRO A 3 -9.78 -13.75 5.25
CA PRO A 3 -9.51 -12.90 4.09
C PRO A 3 -10.73 -12.06 3.71
N ARG A 4 -10.51 -10.78 3.43
CA ARG A 4 -11.56 -9.85 3.02
C ARG A 4 -11.13 -8.99 1.84
N PRO A 5 -12.08 -8.47 1.04
CA PRO A 5 -11.77 -7.46 0.04
C PRO A 5 -11.11 -6.21 0.65
N LEU A 6 -10.40 -5.46 -0.18
CA LEU A 6 -9.97 -4.10 0.14
C LEU A 6 -11.19 -3.24 0.48
N ASN A 7 -11.10 -2.47 1.57
CA ASN A 7 -12.05 -1.41 1.85
C ASN A 7 -11.77 -0.17 0.96
N ALA A 8 -12.65 0.84 1.03
CA ALA A 8 -12.53 2.04 0.21
C ALA A 8 -11.23 2.82 0.45
N ALA A 9 -10.76 2.91 1.69
CA ALA A 9 -9.54 3.63 2.05
C ALA A 9 -8.29 2.89 1.55
N GLU A 10 -8.19 1.58 1.79
CA GLU A 10 -7.09 0.74 1.32
C GLU A 10 -6.99 0.76 -0.20
N ARG A 11 -8.12 0.59 -0.89
CA ARG A 11 -8.19 0.66 -2.35
C ARG A 11 -7.79 2.04 -2.86
N GLY A 12 -8.25 3.11 -2.22
CA GLY A 12 -7.93 4.49 -2.58
C GLY A 12 -6.44 4.78 -2.46
N VAL A 13 -5.83 4.42 -1.32
CA VAL A 13 -4.39 4.57 -1.09
C VAL A 13 -3.57 3.76 -2.10
N LEU A 14 -3.90 2.48 -2.29
CA LEU A 14 -3.19 1.63 -3.25
C LEU A 14 -3.31 2.18 -4.68
N ALA A 15 -4.51 2.61 -5.10
CA ALA A 15 -4.70 3.20 -6.41
C ALA A 15 -3.91 4.51 -6.59
N HIS A 16 -3.81 5.33 -5.53
CA HIS A 16 -3.04 6.57 -5.52
C HIS A 16 -1.53 6.31 -5.63
N LEU A 17 -0.97 5.44 -4.79
CA LEU A 17 0.44 5.04 -4.88
C LEU A 17 0.74 4.46 -6.27
N LEU A 18 -0.09 3.54 -6.74
CA LEU A 18 0.06 2.92 -8.05
C LEU A 18 -0.19 3.91 -9.20
N SER A 19 -0.65 5.14 -8.98
CA SER A 19 -0.81 6.16 -10.03
C SER A 19 0.52 6.77 -10.47
N ALA A 20 1.58 6.64 -9.66
CA ALA A 20 2.93 7.04 -10.02
C ALA A 20 3.43 6.34 -11.29
N ASP A 21 4.31 7.00 -12.02
CA ASP A 21 4.97 6.44 -13.20
C ASP A 21 6.21 5.66 -12.79
N PHE A 22 6.09 4.33 -12.74
CA PHE A 22 7.20 3.42 -12.52
C PHE A 22 6.97 2.10 -13.28
N PRO A 23 8.03 1.31 -13.53
CA PRO A 23 7.91 0.05 -14.22
C PRO A 23 6.85 -0.86 -13.59
N HIS A 24 5.92 -1.32 -14.41
CA HIS A 24 4.84 -2.24 -14.04
C HIS A 24 3.76 -1.70 -13.09
N ALA A 25 3.68 -0.38 -12.90
CA ALA A 25 2.62 0.26 -12.12
C ALA A 25 1.21 -0.12 -12.63
N ALA A 26 1.01 -0.19 -13.95
CA ALA A 26 -0.27 -0.55 -14.55
C ALA A 26 -0.67 -2.01 -14.26
N GLU A 27 0.29 -2.94 -14.31
CA GLU A 27 0.08 -4.35 -14.02
C GLU A 27 -0.28 -4.57 -12.55
N LEU A 28 0.40 -3.89 -11.63
CA LEU A 28 0.06 -3.91 -10.20
C LEU A 28 -1.32 -3.28 -9.95
N ARG A 29 -1.63 -2.16 -10.63
CA ARG A 29 -2.95 -1.50 -10.53
C ARG A 29 -4.08 -2.40 -11.02
N GLY A 30 -3.84 -3.23 -12.02
CA GLY A 30 -4.79 -4.25 -12.50
C GLY A 30 -5.08 -5.38 -11.51
N GLN A 31 -4.40 -5.43 -10.36
CA GLN A 31 -4.62 -6.45 -9.33
C GLN A 31 -5.66 -6.05 -8.29
N LEU A 32 -5.98 -4.75 -8.16
CA LEU A 32 -6.78 -4.22 -7.04
C LEU A 32 -8.14 -4.90 -6.86
N ASP A 33 -8.80 -5.35 -7.94
CA ASP A 33 -10.10 -6.05 -7.86
C ASP A 33 -9.99 -7.49 -7.34
N ARG A 34 -8.78 -8.05 -7.38
CA ARG A 34 -8.45 -9.42 -6.96
C ARG A 34 -7.60 -9.45 -5.69
N THR A 35 -7.29 -8.29 -5.11
CA THR A 35 -6.53 -8.16 -3.86
C THR A 35 -7.44 -8.30 -2.65
N GLU A 36 -6.96 -9.06 -1.67
CA GLU A 36 -7.61 -9.27 -0.39
C GLU A 36 -6.66 -8.90 0.74
N VAL A 37 -7.19 -8.36 1.82
CA VAL A 37 -6.49 -8.25 3.11
C VAL A 37 -6.58 -9.60 3.79
N VAL A 38 -5.42 -10.18 4.11
CA VAL A 38 -5.30 -11.48 4.80
C VAL A 38 -4.78 -11.34 6.23
N GLY A 39 -4.23 -10.17 6.57
CA GLY A 39 -3.68 -9.90 7.89
C GLY A 39 -3.59 -8.41 8.18
N ALA A 40 -3.44 -8.10 9.46
CA ALA A 40 -3.03 -6.79 9.95
C ALA A 40 -1.80 -6.98 10.81
N TRP A 41 -0.84 -6.07 10.74
CA TRP A 41 0.45 -6.25 11.41
C TRP A 41 0.33 -6.23 12.95
N SER A 42 -0.73 -5.60 13.46
CA SER A 42 -1.16 -5.73 14.85
C SER A 42 -2.66 -5.50 14.95
N ALA A 43 -3.28 -5.81 16.10
CA ALA A 43 -4.72 -5.67 16.32
C ALA A 43 -5.27 -4.24 16.08
N ARG A 44 -4.39 -3.23 16.14
CA ARG A 44 -4.73 -1.81 15.95
C ARG A 44 -4.01 -1.18 14.75
N SER A 45 -3.18 -1.94 14.04
CA SER A 45 -2.41 -1.41 12.91
C SER A 45 -3.31 -1.15 11.71
N VAL A 46 -3.02 -0.08 11.00
CA VAL A 46 -3.58 0.21 9.68
C VAL A 46 -2.76 -0.40 8.54
N SER A 47 -1.55 -0.90 8.84
CA SER A 47 -0.75 -1.70 7.91
C SER A 47 -1.35 -3.10 7.76
N VAL A 48 -1.46 -3.55 6.51
CA VAL A 48 -2.17 -4.78 6.14
C VAL A 48 -1.32 -5.67 5.25
N ASP A 49 -1.44 -6.97 5.48
CA ASP A 49 -0.92 -7.99 4.58
C ASP A 49 -1.95 -8.27 3.50
N LEU A 50 -1.47 -8.33 2.27
CA LEU A 50 -2.28 -8.47 1.06
C LEU A 50 -2.00 -9.81 0.39
N ARG A 51 -3.03 -10.33 -0.28
CA ARG A 51 -2.91 -11.47 -1.19
C ARG A 51 -3.70 -11.18 -2.46
N VAL A 52 -3.10 -11.44 -3.61
CA VAL A 52 -3.83 -11.44 -4.88
C VAL A 52 -4.30 -12.86 -5.17
N ARG A 53 -5.61 -13.06 -5.39
CA ARG A 53 -6.23 -14.40 -5.55
C ARG A 53 -5.67 -15.23 -6.72
N GLU A 54 -5.09 -14.58 -7.72
CA GLU A 54 -4.52 -15.23 -8.90
C GLU A 54 -3.09 -14.75 -9.12
N PRO A 55 -2.20 -15.61 -9.67
CA PRO A 55 -0.82 -15.23 -9.92
C PRO A 55 -0.74 -14.03 -10.89
N GLY A 56 0.06 -13.04 -10.52
CA GLY A 56 0.39 -11.89 -11.36
C GLY A 56 1.39 -12.24 -12.46
N ARG A 57 1.52 -11.36 -13.46
CA ARG A 57 2.64 -11.42 -14.39
C ARG A 57 3.90 -10.96 -13.66
N HIS A 58 5.03 -11.58 -13.99
CA HIS A 58 6.32 -11.15 -13.45
C HIS A 58 6.59 -9.70 -13.88
N THR A 59 6.78 -8.82 -12.91
CA THR A 59 7.14 -7.42 -13.14
C THR A 59 8.67 -7.25 -13.23
N GLY A 60 9.44 -8.20 -12.70
CA GLY A 60 10.90 -8.09 -12.76
C GLY A 60 11.44 -7.01 -11.82
N LEU A 61 10.62 -6.56 -10.86
CA LEU A 61 11.07 -5.60 -9.85
C LEU A 61 12.23 -6.22 -9.05
N PRO A 62 13.33 -5.48 -8.85
CA PRO A 62 14.56 -6.01 -8.23
C PRO A 62 14.45 -6.11 -6.70
N SER A 63 13.34 -5.66 -6.11
CA SER A 63 13.11 -5.56 -4.68
C SER A 63 11.65 -5.87 -4.36
N ARG A 64 11.41 -6.37 -3.14
CA ARG A 64 10.06 -6.52 -2.58
C ARG A 64 9.39 -5.17 -2.26
N LEU A 65 10.18 -4.11 -2.12
CA LEU A 65 9.64 -2.76 -1.98
C LEU A 65 9.42 -2.19 -3.38
N ALA A 66 8.18 -1.82 -3.69
CA ALA A 66 7.86 -1.18 -4.96
C ALA A 66 8.62 0.16 -5.05
N PRO A 67 9.05 0.58 -6.26
CA PRO A 67 9.75 1.84 -6.47
C PRO A 67 8.79 3.03 -6.45
N VAL A 68 7.94 3.08 -5.43
CA VAL A 68 6.99 4.15 -5.14
C VAL A 68 6.73 4.21 -3.64
N GLY A 69 6.67 5.41 -3.10
CA GLY A 69 6.21 5.68 -1.74
C GLY A 69 5.20 6.82 -1.71
N GLY A 70 4.67 7.08 -0.51
CA GLY A 70 3.84 8.25 -0.27
C GLY A 70 4.17 8.92 1.05
N GLU A 71 4.72 10.13 1.04
CA GLU A 71 4.84 10.96 2.24
C GLU A 71 3.44 11.38 2.72
N VAL A 72 3.17 11.20 4.00
CA VAL A 72 1.90 11.57 4.63
C VAL A 72 2.09 12.86 5.41
N HIS A 73 1.25 13.86 5.12
CA HIS A 73 1.31 15.16 5.79
C HIS A 73 0.02 15.51 6.53
N ALA A 74 0.18 16.22 7.65
CA ALA A 74 -0.91 16.90 8.33
C ALA A 74 -1.46 18.06 7.48
N PRO A 75 -2.67 18.56 7.75
CA PRO A 75 -3.18 19.78 7.10
C PRO A 75 -2.28 21.01 7.30
N SER A 76 -1.50 21.06 8.39
CA SER A 76 -0.49 22.08 8.66
C SER A 76 0.74 21.98 7.73
N GLY A 77 0.90 20.87 7.02
CA GLY A 77 2.08 20.53 6.23
C GLY A 77 3.11 19.68 6.97
N ASP A 78 2.91 19.44 8.28
CA ASP A 78 3.84 18.63 9.08
C ASP A 78 3.91 17.20 8.56
N TYR A 79 5.12 16.65 8.48
CA TYR A 79 5.36 15.28 8.05
C TYR A 79 4.96 14.28 9.15
N LEU A 80 4.15 13.30 8.79
CA LEU A 80 3.58 12.29 9.70
C LEU A 80 4.16 10.88 9.48
N GLY A 81 4.81 10.64 8.34
CA GLY A 81 5.40 9.36 8.00
C GLY A 81 5.26 9.02 6.52
N GLU A 82 5.41 7.74 6.18
CA GLU A 82 5.38 7.24 4.80
C GLU A 82 4.42 6.07 4.64
N LEU A 83 3.88 5.95 3.44
CA LEU A 83 3.23 4.74 2.95
C LEU A 83 4.19 3.98 2.05
N LEU A 84 4.40 2.72 2.38
CA LEU A 84 5.27 1.81 1.65
C LEU A 84 4.43 0.70 1.01
N LEU A 85 4.70 0.42 -0.26
CA LEU A 85 4.02 -0.62 -1.01
C LEU A 85 4.93 -1.82 -1.20
N TRP A 86 4.49 -2.97 -0.70
CA TRP A 86 5.24 -4.21 -0.79
C TRP A 86 4.67 -5.14 -1.85
N THR A 87 5.56 -5.86 -2.53
CA THR A 87 5.27 -6.95 -3.46
C THR A 87 5.79 -8.28 -2.93
N ASP A 88 5.38 -9.38 -3.56
CA ASP A 88 5.99 -10.69 -3.30
C ASP A 88 7.49 -10.72 -3.68
N ASP A 89 8.13 -11.85 -3.38
CA ASP A 89 9.56 -12.11 -3.60
C ASP A 89 10.01 -11.88 -5.05
N ASP A 90 9.11 -12.07 -6.00
CA ASP A 90 9.35 -11.98 -7.44
C ASP A 90 8.84 -10.64 -8.02
N GLY A 91 8.32 -9.74 -7.17
CA GLY A 91 7.72 -8.48 -7.58
C GLY A 91 6.34 -8.61 -8.26
N ARG A 92 5.76 -9.80 -8.36
CA ARG A 92 4.62 -10.05 -9.27
C ARG A 92 3.31 -9.53 -8.73
N THR A 93 3.11 -9.65 -7.42
CA THR A 93 1.83 -9.36 -6.78
C THR A 93 1.98 -8.44 -5.59
N LEU A 94 0.95 -7.64 -5.32
CA LEU A 94 0.83 -6.86 -4.08
C LEU A 94 0.84 -7.79 -2.86
N SER A 95 1.70 -7.51 -1.88
CA SER A 95 1.90 -8.34 -0.69
C SER A 95 1.64 -7.62 0.63
N ALA A 96 1.82 -6.30 0.70
CA ALA A 96 1.43 -5.51 1.87
C ALA A 96 1.30 -4.02 1.54
N LEU A 97 0.51 -3.31 2.36
CA LEU A 97 0.53 -1.87 2.49
C LEU A 97 0.98 -1.53 3.91
N GLU A 98 2.03 -0.75 4.04
CA GLU A 98 2.55 -0.31 5.31
C GLU A 98 2.39 1.20 5.47
N TYR A 99 1.98 1.63 6.67
CA TYR A 99 2.13 3.02 7.10
C TYR A 99 3.23 3.08 8.17
N ALA A 100 4.40 3.60 7.81
CA ALA A 100 5.52 3.89 8.70
C ALA A 100 5.39 5.33 9.25
N TRP A 101 4.65 5.49 10.35
CA TRP A 101 4.44 6.80 10.99
C TRP A 101 5.63 7.20 11.89
N VAL A 102 5.79 8.50 12.12
CA VAL A 102 6.85 9.05 12.99
C VAL A 102 6.31 9.77 14.23
N THR A 103 4.99 9.84 14.38
CA THR A 103 4.32 10.44 15.54
C THR A 103 4.33 9.53 16.77
N ASP A 104 4.13 10.10 17.95
CA ASP A 104 4.04 9.35 19.22
C ASP A 104 2.81 8.41 19.24
N GLU A 105 1.72 8.84 18.64
CA GLU A 105 0.50 8.04 18.53
C GLU A 105 0.44 7.30 17.19
N MET A 106 0.10 6.02 17.25
CA MET A 106 -0.13 5.19 16.07
C MET A 106 -1.40 5.65 15.34
N PRO A 107 -1.37 5.80 14.01
CA PRO A 107 -2.55 6.08 13.20
C PRO A 107 -3.64 5.03 13.41
N THR A 108 -4.87 5.49 13.57
CA THR A 108 -6.07 4.64 13.70
C THR A 108 -6.81 4.45 12.38
N ALA A 109 -6.42 5.19 11.34
CA ALA A 109 -6.92 5.07 9.97
C ALA A 109 -5.81 5.38 8.95
N LEU A 110 -5.96 4.83 7.74
CA LEU A 110 -5.15 5.28 6.60
C LEU A 110 -5.45 6.76 6.28
N PRO A 111 -4.46 7.52 5.78
CA PRO A 111 -4.67 8.91 5.42
C PRO A 111 -5.58 9.03 4.20
N ALA A 112 -6.29 10.16 4.12
CA ALA A 112 -6.97 10.57 2.89
C ALA A 112 -5.93 10.83 1.78
N VAL A 113 -6.26 10.52 0.52
CA VAL A 113 -5.30 10.57 -0.59
C VAL A 113 -4.72 11.97 -0.83
N GLU A 114 -5.48 13.01 -0.49
CA GLU A 114 -5.06 14.41 -0.59
C GLU A 114 -3.93 14.78 0.39
N ARG A 115 -3.70 13.94 1.40
CA ARG A 115 -2.60 14.08 2.38
C ARG A 115 -1.36 13.28 1.99
N ILE A 116 -1.39 12.57 0.85
CA ILE A 116 -0.31 11.70 0.40
C ILE A 116 0.39 12.35 -0.79
N ARG A 117 1.67 12.66 -0.61
CA ARG A 117 2.55 13.11 -1.70
C ARG A 117 3.37 11.92 -2.19
N LEU A 118 3.26 11.58 -3.47
CA LEU A 118 4.04 10.51 -4.09
C LEU A 118 5.52 10.88 -4.13
N VAL A 119 6.38 9.90 -3.85
CA VAL A 119 7.85 9.99 -3.87
C VAL A 119 8.48 8.79 -4.58
#